data_AF-A0A2R4M2D6-F1
#
_entry.id   AF-A0A2R4M2D6-F1
#
_cell.length_a   1.000
_cell.length_b   1.000
_cell.length_c   1.000
_cell.angle_alpha   90.00
_cell.angle_beta   90.00
_cell.angle_gamma   90.00
#
_symmetry.space_group_name_H-M   'P 1'
#
loop_
_entity.id
_entity.type
_entity.pdbx_description
1 polymer ?
#
loop_
_entity_poly.entity_id
_entity_poly.type
_entity_poly.pdbx_seq_one_letter_code
_entity_poly.pdbx_strand_id
1 'polypeptide(L)'
;MPNVAKPNTPAANRRAPNLHVLPMRCFSPPFGTSSGRRPKRGVSKRRTALSASWQKRHGRNSSARPPRSLAQGSCARALTPVDVLPSRQQSEKSSELSARRRKNMSETGTIVGQRALAIAKALAHASSGDKASARRMGPEGAPVFWRMAARFGLSPAEEPAWRAITKALALLTPASATESIHQDKRWFGAVLVDGGDPHARLETPIFSEARLARLLASRGQARRDALERAVRTLARKRVTLDVPSLAWAYLNDNGQEIARAYYQRLDNSTRTIEKETSHV
;
A
#
# COMPACT_ATOMS: atom_id res chain seq x y z
N MET A 1 35.83 -59.02 -14.49
CA MET A 1 36.02 -59.33 -15.92
C MET A 1 34.71 -59.01 -16.64
N PRO A 2 34.76 -58.25 -17.74
CA PRO A 2 33.66 -57.45 -18.26
C PRO A 2 32.75 -58.28 -19.16
N ASN A 3 31.49 -57.87 -19.34
CA ASN A 3 30.93 -58.00 -20.67
C ASN A 3 30.03 -56.83 -21.05
N VAL A 4 30.32 -56.35 -22.24
CA VAL A 4 29.90 -55.13 -22.91
C VAL A 4 28.73 -55.49 -23.81
N ALA A 5 27.63 -54.73 -23.75
CA ALA A 5 26.68 -54.65 -24.86
C ALA A 5 25.87 -53.33 -24.78
N LYS A 6 26.23 -52.37 -25.62
CA LYS A 6 25.32 -51.37 -26.22
C LYS A 6 25.02 -51.85 -27.66
N PRO A 7 24.20 -51.15 -28.45
CA PRO A 7 22.81 -50.72 -28.28
C PRO A 7 21.95 -51.25 -29.46
N ASN A 8 20.61 -51.14 -29.41
CA ASN A 8 19.79 -51.29 -30.62
C ASN A 8 18.66 -50.26 -30.67
N THR A 9 18.82 -49.34 -31.62
CA THR A 9 17.80 -48.42 -32.14
C THR A 9 17.11 -49.10 -33.32
N PRO A 10 15.77 -49.00 -33.45
CA PRO A 10 15.16 -49.05 -34.77
C PRO A 10 14.55 -47.70 -35.15
N ALA A 11 14.95 -47.24 -36.34
CA ALA A 11 14.41 -46.12 -37.08
C ALA A 11 13.17 -46.54 -37.90
N ALA A 12 12.15 -45.68 -37.94
CA ALA A 12 11.12 -45.59 -38.99
C ALA A 12 10.50 -44.18 -38.85
N ASN A 13 10.82 -43.16 -39.65
CA ASN A 13 10.67 -42.95 -41.09
C ASN A 13 9.21 -43.08 -41.59
N ARG A 14 8.47 -41.96 -41.56
CA ARG A 14 7.44 -41.65 -42.57
C ARG A 14 7.51 -40.16 -42.97
N ARG A 15 8.02 -39.97 -44.19
CA ARG A 15 7.73 -38.89 -45.18
C ARG A 15 6.20 -38.75 -45.36
N ALA A 16 5.54 -37.68 -45.82
CA ALA A 16 5.81 -36.42 -46.56
C ALA A 16 4.51 -35.54 -46.40
N PRO A 17 4.24 -34.42 -47.13
CA PRO A 17 5.07 -33.69 -48.10
C PRO A 17 5.14 -32.15 -47.94
N ASN A 18 6.14 -31.62 -48.65
CA ASN A 18 6.33 -30.23 -49.04
C ASN A 18 5.08 -29.57 -49.66
N LEU A 19 4.84 -28.31 -49.28
CA LEU A 19 4.27 -27.31 -50.19
C LEU A 19 5.25 -26.16 -50.33
N HIS A 20 5.47 -25.82 -51.60
CA HIS A 20 6.48 -24.92 -52.10
C HIS A 20 6.21 -23.45 -51.76
N VAL A 21 7.34 -22.78 -51.55
CA VAL A 21 7.65 -21.35 -51.56
C VAL A 21 7.15 -20.65 -52.84
N LEU A 22 6.62 -19.44 -52.70
CA LEU A 22 6.95 -18.31 -53.59
C LEU A 22 7.01 -16.96 -52.82
N PRO A 23 7.99 -16.10 -53.12
CA PRO A 23 8.19 -14.77 -52.50
C PRO A 23 7.69 -13.62 -53.39
N MET A 24 7.16 -12.55 -52.78
CA MET A 24 6.87 -11.24 -53.41
C MET A 24 7.42 -10.16 -52.46
N ARG A 25 8.65 -9.66 -52.68
CA ARG A 25 9.01 -8.45 -53.45
C ARG A 25 8.33 -7.15 -53.01
N CYS A 26 9.13 -6.38 -52.26
CA CYS A 26 9.41 -4.94 -52.39
C CYS A 26 8.31 -3.98 -52.86
N PHE A 27 7.92 -3.06 -51.98
CA PHE A 27 7.52 -1.72 -52.39
C PHE A 27 7.93 -0.68 -51.33
N SER A 28 8.99 0.08 -51.65
CA SER A 28 9.32 1.37 -51.04
C SER A 28 8.90 2.47 -52.00
N PRO A 29 8.44 3.63 -51.52
CA PRO A 29 8.95 4.90 -52.05
C PRO A 29 8.99 6.02 -50.97
N PRO A 30 9.41 7.26 -51.28
CA PRO A 30 10.79 7.64 -51.50
C PRO A 30 11.26 8.74 -50.52
N PHE A 31 12.58 8.97 -50.57
CA PHE A 31 13.31 10.06 -49.95
C PHE A 31 12.66 11.44 -50.15
N GLY A 32 12.50 12.17 -49.04
CA GLY A 32 12.40 13.63 -49.02
C GLY A 32 13.59 14.19 -48.24
N THR A 33 14.54 14.77 -48.97
CA THR A 33 15.65 15.55 -48.42
C THR A 33 15.15 16.93 -48.00
N SER A 34 15.46 17.34 -46.77
CA SER A 34 15.50 18.76 -46.40
C SER A 34 16.53 18.97 -45.30
N SER A 35 17.61 19.61 -45.71
CA SER A 35 18.59 20.32 -44.91
C SER A 35 17.92 21.28 -43.92
N GLY A 36 18.60 21.59 -42.81
CA GLY A 36 18.19 22.75 -42.01
C GLY A 36 18.59 22.79 -40.54
N ARG A 37 19.87 23.08 -40.28
CA ARG A 37 20.36 23.97 -39.20
C ARG A 37 19.97 23.66 -37.74
N ARG A 38 21.01 23.32 -36.96
CA ARG A 38 21.17 23.77 -35.56
C ARG A 38 20.94 25.29 -35.44
N PRO A 39 20.35 25.74 -34.33
CA PRO A 39 20.98 26.81 -33.58
C PRO A 39 21.29 26.39 -32.13
N LYS A 40 22.48 26.82 -31.72
CA LYS A 40 22.94 26.88 -30.34
C LYS A 40 22.21 28.00 -29.59
N ARG A 41 22.20 27.85 -28.26
CA ARG A 41 22.15 28.90 -27.22
C ARG A 41 20.81 29.63 -27.02
N GLY A 42 20.40 29.64 -25.76
CA GLY A 42 19.32 30.49 -25.25
C GLY A 42 19.14 30.32 -23.75
N VAL A 43 20.17 30.62 -22.96
CA VAL A 43 20.00 30.93 -21.54
C VAL A 43 19.06 32.13 -21.45
N SER A 44 17.86 31.94 -20.90
CA SER A 44 16.98 33.05 -20.51
C SER A 44 16.61 32.89 -19.04
N LYS A 45 17.29 33.70 -18.24
CA LYS A 45 16.80 34.15 -16.92
C LYS A 45 15.54 35.00 -17.16
N ARG A 46 14.49 34.74 -16.39
CA ARG A 46 13.52 35.73 -15.85
C ARG A 46 12.65 34.99 -14.82
N ARG A 47 12.95 35.08 -13.52
CA ARG A 47 12.50 36.12 -12.56
C ARG A 47 10.97 36.31 -12.52
N THR A 48 10.39 35.83 -11.41
CA THR A 48 9.46 36.53 -10.49
C THR A 48 8.35 37.40 -11.07
N ALA A 49 7.10 37.05 -10.75
CA ALA A 49 6.07 37.89 -10.11
C ALA A 49 4.74 37.10 -10.07
N LEU A 50 4.23 36.78 -8.88
CA LEU A 50 3.08 37.45 -8.24
C LEU A 50 1.74 37.18 -8.91
N SER A 51 0.85 36.48 -8.21
CA SER A 51 -0.55 36.88 -8.06
C SER A 51 -1.19 36.01 -6.99
N ALA A 52 -1.09 36.48 -5.75
CA ALA A 52 -2.00 36.13 -4.69
C ALA A 52 -3.34 36.87 -4.93
N SER A 53 -4.45 36.14 -4.94
CA SER A 53 -5.79 36.74 -4.95
C SER A 53 -6.80 35.81 -4.28
N TRP A 54 -6.72 35.70 -2.95
CA TRP A 54 -7.81 35.16 -2.14
C TRP A 54 -8.00 36.05 -0.92
N GLN A 55 -8.83 37.09 -1.07
CA GLN A 55 -9.35 37.84 0.06
C GLN A 55 -10.72 38.44 -0.26
N LYS A 56 -11.57 38.42 0.76
CA LYS A 56 -12.92 39.01 0.91
C LYS A 56 -14.11 38.22 0.36
N ARG A 57 -14.82 37.57 1.28
CA ARG A 57 -16.15 38.06 1.68
C ARG A 57 -16.47 37.75 3.14
N HIS A 58 -16.79 38.81 3.87
CA HIS A 58 -17.38 38.81 5.20
C HIS A 58 -18.89 38.61 5.13
N GLY A 59 -19.46 38.04 6.20
CA GLY A 59 -20.87 38.15 6.61
C GLY A 59 -21.03 37.34 7.90
N ARG A 60 -20.74 37.91 9.08
CA ARG A 60 -21.63 38.67 9.99
C ARG A 60 -22.93 37.94 10.41
N ASN A 61 -22.93 37.64 11.71
CA ASN A 61 -23.99 37.87 12.71
C ASN A 61 -25.24 36.98 12.74
N SER A 62 -25.47 36.39 13.93
CA SER A 62 -26.63 36.63 14.82
C SER A 62 -26.97 35.32 15.55
N SER A 63 -26.51 35.12 16.79
CA SER A 63 -27.30 35.35 18.01
C SER A 63 -28.72 34.74 17.97
N ALA A 64 -28.86 33.51 18.46
CA ALA A 64 -30.13 32.99 18.93
C ALA A 64 -29.91 32.37 20.32
N ARG A 65 -30.31 33.12 21.37
CA ARG A 65 -30.52 32.61 22.72
C ARG A 65 -31.80 31.78 22.74
N PRO A 66 -31.82 30.58 23.32
CA PRO A 66 -33.08 29.95 23.71
C PRO A 66 -33.59 30.53 25.05
N PRO A 67 -34.91 30.60 25.26
CA PRO A 67 -35.50 31.12 26.49
C PRO A 67 -35.37 30.12 27.66
N ARG A 68 -35.11 30.69 28.84
CA ARG A 68 -35.24 30.04 30.16
C ARG A 68 -36.72 29.72 30.40
N SER A 69 -37.06 28.44 30.58
CA SER A 69 -38.29 28.07 31.32
C SER A 69 -37.92 27.72 32.75
N LEU A 70 -38.55 28.45 33.67
CA LEU A 70 -38.66 28.11 35.08
C LEU A 70 -39.80 27.10 35.19
N ALA A 71 -39.51 25.88 35.62
CA ALA A 71 -40.51 24.96 36.13
C ALA A 71 -40.01 24.45 37.48
N GLN A 72 -40.57 25.07 38.53
CA GLN A 72 -40.62 24.53 39.86
C GLN A 72 -41.50 23.27 39.83
N GLY A 73 -41.02 22.19 40.44
CA GLY A 73 -41.70 20.91 40.46
C GLY A 73 -41.02 19.96 41.43
N SER A 74 -41.13 20.30 42.72
CA SER A 74 -40.82 19.42 43.84
C SER A 74 -41.67 18.16 43.76
N CYS A 75 -41.02 17.00 43.64
CA CYS A 75 -41.58 15.71 44.02
C CYS A 75 -40.41 14.85 44.52
N ALA A 76 -40.29 14.79 45.85
CA ALA A 76 -39.45 13.83 46.55
C ALA A 76 -39.84 12.41 46.11
N ARG A 77 -38.96 11.76 45.34
CA ARG A 77 -39.10 10.35 45.00
C ARG A 77 -38.17 9.57 45.93
N ALA A 78 -38.78 8.70 46.70
CA ALA A 78 -38.18 7.82 47.69
C ALA A 78 -36.88 7.18 47.17
N LEU A 79 -35.83 7.28 48.00
CA LEU A 79 -34.60 6.52 47.87
C LEU A 79 -34.97 5.03 48.07
N THR A 80 -35.06 4.29 46.97
CA THR A 80 -34.99 2.83 47.02
C THR A 80 -33.54 2.43 47.36
N PRO A 81 -33.31 1.35 48.11
CA PRO A 81 -31.97 0.85 48.35
C PRO A 81 -31.36 0.48 47.00
N VAL A 82 -30.26 1.13 46.64
CA VAL A 82 -29.44 0.68 45.52
C VAL A 82 -28.80 -0.61 46.00
N ASP A 83 -29.26 -1.73 45.47
CA ASP A 83 -28.55 -3.00 45.53
C ASP A 83 -27.15 -2.78 44.97
N VAL A 84 -26.17 -2.64 45.87
CA VAL A 84 -24.76 -2.66 45.55
C VAL A 84 -24.43 -4.08 45.11
N LEU A 85 -24.63 -4.36 43.82
CA LEU A 85 -24.12 -5.56 43.19
C LEU A 85 -22.60 -5.64 43.44
N PRO A 86 -22.08 -6.80 43.85
CA PRO A 86 -20.72 -6.94 44.35
C PRO A 86 -19.71 -6.57 43.26
N SER A 87 -18.90 -5.54 43.50
CA SER A 87 -17.89 -4.96 42.58
C SER A 87 -16.89 -5.97 42.00
N ARG A 88 -16.81 -7.17 42.58
CA ARG A 88 -15.96 -8.27 42.10
C ARG A 88 -16.45 -8.87 40.77
N GLN A 89 -17.77 -8.97 40.56
CA GLN A 89 -18.33 -9.55 39.32
C GLN A 89 -18.23 -8.60 38.11
N GLN A 90 -18.17 -7.28 38.33
CA GLN A 90 -17.98 -6.28 37.26
C GLN A 90 -16.53 -6.26 36.75
N SER A 91 -15.56 -6.52 37.64
CA SER A 91 -14.13 -6.66 37.29
C SER A 91 -13.87 -7.88 36.40
N GLU A 92 -14.44 -9.03 36.74
CA GLU A 92 -14.26 -10.28 35.98
C GLU A 92 -14.88 -10.19 34.58
N LYS A 93 -16.12 -9.69 34.46
CA LYS A 93 -16.77 -9.48 33.15
C LYS A 93 -16.00 -8.50 32.26
N SER A 94 -15.42 -7.44 32.83
CA SER A 94 -14.60 -6.46 32.09
C SER A 94 -13.29 -7.08 31.60
N SER A 95 -12.68 -7.95 32.40
CA SER A 95 -11.46 -8.69 32.03
C SER A 95 -11.73 -9.72 30.91
N GLU A 96 -12.87 -10.41 30.97
CA GLU A 96 -13.24 -11.41 29.96
C GLU A 96 -13.62 -10.76 28.62
N LEU A 97 -14.37 -9.66 28.64
CA LEU A 97 -14.67 -8.84 27.45
C LEU A 97 -13.38 -8.31 26.81
N SER A 98 -12.41 -7.89 27.63
CA SER A 98 -11.11 -7.43 27.16
C SER A 98 -10.29 -8.57 26.53
N ALA A 99 -10.30 -9.76 27.13
CA ALA A 99 -9.62 -10.95 26.61
C ALA A 99 -10.23 -11.43 25.29
N ARG A 100 -11.57 -11.51 25.22
CA ARG A 100 -12.30 -11.86 23.97
C ARG A 100 -12.03 -10.84 22.87
N ARG A 101 -12.05 -9.54 23.19
CA ARG A 101 -11.72 -8.48 22.24
C ARG A 101 -10.30 -8.62 21.70
N ARG A 102 -9.32 -8.88 22.56
CA ARG A 102 -7.91 -9.12 22.15
C ARG A 102 -7.81 -10.35 21.23
N LYS A 103 -8.48 -11.46 21.57
CA LYS A 103 -8.50 -12.66 20.75
C LYS A 103 -9.08 -12.38 19.36
N ASN A 104 -10.23 -11.74 19.27
CA ASN A 104 -10.88 -11.41 18.00
C ASN A 104 -10.00 -10.47 17.14
N MET A 105 -9.28 -9.52 17.75
CA MET A 105 -8.32 -8.67 17.04
C MET A 105 -7.15 -9.47 16.45
N SER A 106 -6.62 -10.45 17.20
CA SER A 106 -5.52 -11.30 16.74
C SER A 106 -5.94 -12.24 15.60
N GLU A 107 -7.15 -12.80 15.66
CA GLU A 107 -7.71 -13.62 14.58
C GLU A 107 -7.96 -12.78 13.32
N THR A 108 -8.52 -11.57 13.49
CA THR A 108 -8.73 -10.64 12.37
C THR A 108 -7.40 -10.29 11.70
N GLY A 109 -6.35 -10.05 12.48
CA GLY A 109 -5.02 -9.76 11.93
C GLY A 109 -4.39 -10.92 11.19
N THR A 110 -4.64 -12.13 11.66
CA THR A 110 -4.19 -13.34 10.99
C THR A 110 -4.89 -13.50 9.63
N ILE A 111 -6.21 -13.28 9.57
CA ILE A 111 -6.99 -13.35 8.33
C ILE A 111 -6.55 -12.27 7.33
N VAL A 112 -6.38 -11.03 7.79
CA VAL A 112 -5.91 -9.91 6.95
C VAL A 112 -4.54 -10.22 6.37
N GLY A 113 -3.60 -10.68 7.20
CA GLY A 113 -2.26 -11.04 6.75
C GLY A 113 -2.28 -12.16 5.71
N GLN A 114 -3.04 -13.23 5.95
CA GLN A 114 -3.18 -14.35 5.01
C GLN A 114 -3.75 -13.90 3.66
N ARG A 115 -4.83 -13.11 3.66
CA ARG A 115 -5.45 -12.57 2.44
C ARG A 115 -4.47 -11.68 1.67
N ALA A 116 -3.77 -10.78 2.36
CA ALA A 116 -2.81 -9.88 1.73
C ALA A 116 -1.63 -10.64 1.09
N LEU A 117 -1.08 -11.63 1.79
CA LEU A 117 -0.01 -12.49 1.29
C LEU A 117 -0.45 -13.29 0.06
N ALA A 118 -1.66 -13.85 0.09
CA ALA A 118 -2.20 -14.59 -1.04
C ALA A 118 -2.43 -13.69 -2.27
N ILE A 119 -2.88 -12.44 -2.09
CA ILE A 119 -2.98 -11.46 -3.19
C ILE A 119 -1.59 -11.13 -3.74
N ALA A 120 -0.61 -10.86 -2.87
CA ALA A 120 0.76 -10.57 -3.31
C ALA A 120 1.39 -11.74 -4.08
N LYS A 121 1.16 -12.99 -3.65
CA LYS A 121 1.57 -14.20 -4.37
C LYS A 121 0.85 -14.33 -5.71
N ALA A 122 -0.46 -14.10 -5.76
CA ALA A 122 -1.23 -14.14 -7.00
C ALA A 122 -0.75 -13.09 -8.00
N LEU A 123 -0.42 -11.89 -7.53
CA LEU A 123 0.15 -10.84 -8.36
C LEU A 123 1.55 -11.18 -8.88
N ALA A 124 2.41 -11.81 -8.08
CA ALA A 124 3.74 -12.24 -8.54
C ALA A 124 3.65 -13.20 -9.73
N HIS A 125 2.71 -14.14 -9.69
CA HIS A 125 2.51 -15.16 -10.74
C HIS A 125 1.56 -14.69 -11.87
N ALA A 126 0.95 -13.52 -11.75
CA ALA A 126 0.07 -12.99 -12.77
C ALA A 126 0.85 -12.58 -14.04
N SER A 127 0.17 -12.60 -15.18
CA SER A 127 0.71 -12.11 -16.44
C SER A 127 1.06 -10.62 -16.35
N SER A 128 1.95 -10.15 -17.23
CA SER A 128 2.29 -8.73 -17.32
C SER A 128 1.07 -7.85 -17.61
N GLY A 129 0.11 -8.35 -18.40
CA GLY A 129 -1.17 -7.70 -18.69
C GLY A 129 -2.06 -7.57 -17.46
N ASP A 130 -2.22 -8.65 -16.68
CA ASP A 130 -3.00 -8.65 -15.44
C ASP A 130 -2.38 -7.70 -14.39
N LYS A 131 -1.04 -7.70 -14.26
CA LYS A 131 -0.31 -6.75 -13.41
C LYS A 131 -0.55 -5.31 -13.86
N ALA A 132 -0.52 -5.03 -15.16
CA ALA A 132 -0.76 -3.70 -15.70
C ALA A 132 -2.22 -3.23 -15.48
N SER A 133 -3.18 -4.12 -15.67
CA SER A 133 -4.60 -3.88 -15.36
C SER A 133 -4.78 -3.54 -13.87
N ALA A 134 -4.19 -4.33 -12.97
CA ALA A 134 -4.27 -4.09 -11.52
C ALA A 134 -3.67 -2.73 -11.10
N ARG A 135 -2.58 -2.28 -11.73
CA ARG A 135 -1.99 -0.95 -11.45
C ARG A 135 -2.88 0.21 -11.87
N ARG A 136 -3.65 0.03 -12.94
CA ARG A 136 -4.52 1.05 -13.53
C ARG A 136 -5.96 0.96 -13.00
N MET A 137 -6.27 -0.02 -12.17
CA MET A 137 -7.63 -0.28 -11.72
C MET A 137 -8.20 0.95 -11.00
N GLY A 138 -9.40 1.33 -11.41
CA GLY A 138 -10.29 2.26 -10.74
C GLY A 138 -11.40 1.53 -9.96
N PRO A 139 -12.59 2.12 -9.80
CA PRO A 139 -13.70 1.51 -9.07
C PRO A 139 -14.23 0.23 -9.74
N GLU A 140 -14.00 0.02 -11.04
CA GLU A 140 -14.37 -1.18 -11.78
C GLU A 140 -13.58 -2.44 -11.37
N GLY A 141 -12.42 -2.26 -10.73
CA GLY A 141 -11.54 -3.36 -10.33
C GLY A 141 -10.79 -3.98 -11.51
N ALA A 142 -10.05 -5.06 -11.24
CA ALA A 142 -9.27 -5.79 -12.24
C ALA A 142 -9.56 -7.30 -12.14
N PRO A 143 -9.36 -8.09 -13.21
CA PRO A 143 -9.62 -9.54 -13.17
C PRO A 143 -8.92 -10.27 -12.02
N VAL A 144 -7.66 -9.92 -11.74
CA VAL A 144 -6.92 -10.50 -10.60
C VAL A 144 -7.55 -10.16 -9.25
N PHE A 145 -8.09 -8.95 -9.10
CA PHE A 145 -8.80 -8.55 -7.88
C PHE A 145 -10.08 -9.36 -7.72
N TRP A 146 -10.92 -9.46 -8.75
CA TRP A 146 -12.19 -10.16 -8.68
C TRP A 146 -12.04 -11.66 -8.39
N ARG A 147 -11.00 -12.31 -8.94
CA ARG A 147 -10.67 -13.70 -8.59
C ARG A 147 -10.35 -13.86 -7.10
N MET A 148 -9.57 -12.94 -6.53
CA MET A 148 -9.23 -12.98 -5.10
C MET A 148 -10.43 -12.60 -4.22
N ALA A 149 -11.25 -11.63 -4.65
CA ALA A 149 -12.45 -11.22 -3.95
C ALA A 149 -13.46 -12.36 -3.82
N ALA A 150 -13.71 -13.08 -4.93
CA ALA A 150 -14.55 -14.27 -4.94
C ALA A 150 -13.96 -15.39 -4.08
N ARG A 151 -12.64 -15.64 -4.16
CA ARG A 151 -11.96 -16.67 -3.36
C ARG A 151 -12.07 -16.43 -1.85
N PHE A 152 -12.05 -15.18 -1.41
CA PHE A 152 -12.10 -14.84 0.01
C PHE A 152 -13.49 -14.48 0.52
N GLY A 153 -14.50 -14.46 -0.34
CA GLY A 153 -15.86 -14.02 0.00
C GLY A 153 -15.87 -12.60 0.54
N LEU A 154 -15.17 -11.67 -0.11
CA LEU A 154 -15.16 -10.27 0.33
C LEU A 154 -16.57 -9.69 0.26
N SER A 155 -17.01 -9.05 1.35
CA SER A 155 -18.28 -8.34 1.35
C SER A 155 -18.18 -7.03 0.55
N PRO A 156 -19.29 -6.52 -0.03
CA PRO A 156 -19.29 -5.25 -0.77
C PRO A 156 -18.73 -4.07 0.03
N ALA A 157 -18.84 -4.10 1.35
CA ALA A 157 -18.29 -3.08 2.25
C ALA A 157 -16.75 -3.12 2.35
N GLU A 158 -16.15 -4.29 2.22
CA GLU A 158 -14.70 -4.50 2.30
C GLU A 158 -13.99 -4.26 0.96
N GLU A 159 -14.70 -4.47 -0.15
CA GLU A 159 -14.13 -4.39 -1.50
C GLU A 159 -13.34 -3.09 -1.78
N PRO A 160 -13.81 -1.88 -1.43
CA PRO A 160 -13.06 -0.66 -1.75
C PRO A 160 -11.67 -0.62 -1.11
N ALA A 161 -11.54 -1.14 0.12
CA ALA A 161 -10.27 -1.17 0.81
C ALA A 161 -9.34 -2.24 0.22
N TRP A 162 -9.85 -3.45 -0.04
CA TRP A 162 -9.07 -4.52 -0.66
C TRP A 162 -8.67 -4.22 -2.11
N ARG A 163 -9.49 -3.46 -2.84
CA ARG A 163 -9.16 -2.94 -4.18
C ARG A 163 -7.96 -2.00 -4.10
N ALA A 164 -7.98 -1.06 -3.15
CA ALA A 164 -6.86 -0.14 -2.92
C ALA A 164 -5.57 -0.88 -2.49
N ILE A 165 -5.68 -1.90 -1.62
CA ILE A 165 -4.56 -2.76 -1.22
C ILE A 165 -4.00 -3.51 -2.44
N THR A 166 -4.86 -4.12 -3.24
CA THR A 166 -4.45 -4.85 -4.44
C THR A 166 -3.75 -3.94 -5.44
N LYS A 167 -4.25 -2.71 -5.62
CA LYS A 167 -3.62 -1.69 -6.45
C LYS A 167 -2.23 -1.32 -5.91
N ALA A 168 -2.10 -1.09 -4.62
CA ALA A 168 -0.83 -0.78 -3.97
C ALA A 168 0.19 -1.91 -4.16
N LEU A 169 -0.21 -3.17 -3.96
CA LEU A 169 0.64 -4.34 -4.19
C LEU A 169 1.05 -4.47 -5.66
N ALA A 170 0.14 -4.21 -6.59
CA ALA A 170 0.42 -4.24 -8.03
C ALA A 170 1.38 -3.12 -8.47
N LEU A 171 1.32 -1.94 -7.82
CA LEU A 171 2.27 -0.85 -8.04
C LEU A 171 3.68 -1.20 -7.57
N LEU A 172 3.78 -1.93 -6.45
CA LEU A 172 5.04 -2.37 -5.89
C LEU A 172 5.64 -3.56 -6.62
N THR A 173 4.83 -4.37 -7.31
CA THR A 173 5.26 -5.56 -8.04
C THR A 173 5.69 -5.18 -9.48
N PRO A 174 7.00 -5.29 -9.81
CA PRO A 174 7.47 -5.08 -11.18
C PRO A 174 6.79 -6.00 -12.20
N ALA A 175 6.72 -5.57 -13.46
CA ALA A 175 6.15 -6.40 -14.52
C ALA A 175 6.89 -7.75 -14.70
N SER A 176 8.22 -7.72 -14.54
CA SER A 176 9.10 -8.87 -14.67
C SER A 176 9.23 -9.71 -13.39
N ALA A 177 8.63 -9.28 -12.28
CA ALA A 177 8.79 -10.01 -11.01
C ALA A 177 8.05 -11.34 -11.08
N THR A 178 8.77 -12.40 -10.76
CA THR A 178 8.26 -13.77 -10.59
C THR A 178 8.01 -14.10 -9.12
N GLU A 179 8.64 -13.36 -8.21
CA GLU A 179 8.54 -13.54 -6.77
C GLU A 179 7.68 -12.45 -6.11
N SER A 180 7.20 -12.77 -4.90
CA SER A 180 6.41 -11.84 -4.10
C SER A 180 7.32 -10.77 -3.48
N ILE A 181 6.80 -9.55 -3.36
CA ILE A 181 7.48 -8.44 -2.66
C ILE A 181 7.55 -8.63 -1.13
N HIS A 182 6.95 -9.71 -0.61
CA HIS A 182 6.85 -9.93 0.82
C HIS A 182 8.20 -10.30 1.44
N GLN A 183 8.58 -9.56 2.48
CA GLN A 183 9.66 -9.92 3.38
C GLN A 183 9.17 -9.79 4.82
N ASP A 184 9.30 -10.88 5.59
CA ASP A 184 8.90 -10.89 7.00
C ASP A 184 9.71 -9.87 7.82
N LYS A 185 9.08 -9.32 8.86
CA LYS A 185 9.64 -8.28 9.76
C LYS A 185 10.06 -6.99 9.08
N ARG A 186 9.74 -6.80 7.80
CA ARG A 186 10.06 -5.59 7.05
C ARG A 186 8.90 -4.60 7.06
N TRP A 187 8.57 -4.12 8.25
CA TRP A 187 7.41 -3.26 8.52
C TRP A 187 7.33 -2.05 7.59
N PHE A 188 6.12 -1.76 7.08
CA PHE A 188 5.87 -0.66 6.14
C PHE A 188 6.42 0.69 6.63
N GLY A 189 6.24 1.01 7.92
CA GLY A 189 6.76 2.25 8.51
C GLY A 189 8.27 2.39 8.43
N ALA A 190 9.02 1.29 8.63
CA ALA A 190 10.48 1.30 8.49
C ALA A 190 10.91 1.49 7.03
N VAL A 191 10.19 0.85 6.10
CA VAL A 191 10.43 0.97 4.64
C VAL A 191 10.18 2.39 4.14
N LEU A 192 9.29 3.16 4.78
CA LEU A 192 9.11 4.58 4.43
C LEU A 192 10.35 5.43 4.73
N VAL A 193 11.11 5.07 5.77
CA VAL A 193 12.32 5.79 6.18
C VAL A 193 13.46 5.49 5.20
N ASP A 194 13.77 4.21 5.02
CA ASP A 194 14.97 3.74 4.35
C ASP A 194 14.76 3.32 2.88
N GLY A 195 13.49 3.24 2.46
CA GLY A 195 13.10 2.98 1.08
C GLY A 195 13.49 1.62 0.57
N GLY A 196 13.49 0.62 1.44
CA GLY A 196 13.73 -0.76 1.10
C GLY A 196 15.14 -1.24 1.38
N ASP A 197 16.09 -0.35 1.68
CA ASP A 197 17.46 -0.73 2.04
C ASP A 197 17.66 -0.73 3.58
N PRO A 198 17.81 -1.90 4.23
CA PRO A 198 18.02 -1.99 5.67
C PRO A 198 19.34 -1.37 6.16
N HIS A 199 20.31 -1.14 5.27
CA HIS A 199 21.62 -0.61 5.60
C HIS A 199 21.81 0.84 5.14
N ALA A 200 20.77 1.47 4.57
CA ALA A 200 20.85 2.86 4.17
C ALA A 200 21.23 3.76 5.35
N ARG A 201 22.24 4.63 5.13
CA ARG A 201 22.56 5.71 6.06
C ARG A 201 21.44 6.73 6.03
N LEU A 202 20.76 6.90 7.16
CA LEU A 202 19.54 7.69 7.27
C LEU A 202 19.84 9.16 7.60
N GLU A 203 20.69 9.80 6.79
CA GLU A 203 20.91 11.25 6.89
C GLU A 203 19.64 12.03 6.50
N THR A 204 18.86 11.51 5.55
CA THR A 204 17.55 12.05 5.20
C THR A 204 16.59 10.92 4.87
N PRO A 205 15.44 10.82 5.56
CA PRO A 205 14.44 9.80 5.28
C PRO A 205 13.79 10.04 3.91
N ILE A 206 13.49 8.97 3.19
CA ILE A 206 12.86 9.03 1.86
C ILE A 206 11.45 9.61 1.96
N PHE A 207 10.73 9.21 3.00
CA PHE A 207 9.48 9.82 3.38
C PHE A 207 9.72 10.73 4.59
N SER A 208 9.69 12.05 4.39
CA SER A 208 9.95 12.99 5.48
C SER A 208 8.91 12.92 6.59
N GLU A 209 9.32 13.27 7.81
CA GLU A 209 8.44 13.30 8.98
C GLU A 209 7.21 14.20 8.78
N ALA A 210 7.38 15.35 8.11
CA ALA A 210 6.26 16.24 7.79
C ALA A 210 5.22 15.59 6.85
N ARG A 211 5.64 14.64 5.98
CA ARG A 211 4.71 13.84 5.16
C ARG A 211 4.09 12.72 5.98
N LEU A 212 4.85 12.12 6.89
CA LEU A 212 4.32 11.13 7.84
C LEU A 212 3.24 11.74 8.74
N ALA A 213 3.48 12.89 9.35
CA ALA A 213 2.50 13.59 10.17
C ALA A 213 1.20 13.86 9.40
N ARG A 214 1.30 14.29 8.14
CA ARG A 214 0.13 14.47 7.25
C ARG A 214 -0.59 13.16 6.96
N LEU A 215 0.13 12.08 6.72
CA LEU A 215 -0.45 10.74 6.54
C LEU A 215 -1.21 10.31 7.80
N LEU A 216 -0.61 10.47 8.97
CA LEU A 216 -1.17 10.09 10.27
C LEU A 216 -2.37 10.94 10.68
N ALA A 217 -2.43 12.20 10.24
CA ALA A 217 -3.56 13.09 10.47
C ALA A 217 -4.72 12.86 9.48
N SER A 218 -4.46 12.29 8.31
CA SER A 218 -5.48 12.05 7.28
C SER A 218 -6.45 10.94 7.69
N ARG A 219 -7.72 11.04 7.24
CA ARG A 219 -8.76 10.02 7.47
C ARG A 219 -9.51 9.70 6.18
N GLY A 220 -10.18 8.54 6.14
CA GLY A 220 -11.01 8.13 5.01
C GLY A 220 -10.28 8.15 3.66
N GLN A 221 -10.90 8.75 2.64
CA GLN A 221 -10.34 8.77 1.27
C GLN A 221 -9.01 9.54 1.19
N ALA A 222 -8.88 10.67 1.90
CA ALA A 222 -7.64 11.45 1.93
C ALA A 222 -6.44 10.62 2.44
N ARG A 223 -6.69 9.72 3.41
CA ARG A 223 -5.68 8.80 3.93
C ARG A 223 -5.27 7.77 2.89
N ARG A 224 -6.23 7.19 2.16
CA ARG A 224 -5.95 6.24 1.06
C ARG A 224 -5.12 6.89 -0.05
N ASP A 225 -5.44 8.13 -0.41
CA ASP A 225 -4.68 8.89 -1.42
C ASP A 225 -3.26 9.22 -0.93
N ALA A 226 -3.10 9.54 0.35
CA ALA A 226 -1.79 9.76 0.96
C ALA A 226 -0.95 8.47 1.00
N LEU A 227 -1.55 7.32 1.34
CA LEU A 227 -0.91 6.01 1.26
C LEU A 227 -0.51 5.66 -0.18
N GLU A 228 -1.39 5.88 -1.17
CA GLU A 228 -1.06 5.61 -2.57
C GLU A 228 0.14 6.46 -3.04
N ARG A 229 0.23 7.73 -2.63
CA ARG A 229 1.40 8.58 -2.92
C ARG A 229 2.68 8.05 -2.28
N ALA A 230 2.60 7.58 -1.03
CA ALA A 230 3.74 6.96 -0.34
C ALA A 230 4.19 5.69 -1.08
N VAL A 231 3.26 4.79 -1.40
CA VAL A 231 3.52 3.56 -2.15
C VAL A 231 4.13 3.86 -3.53
N ARG A 232 3.63 4.87 -4.25
CA ARG A 232 4.19 5.26 -5.56
C ARG A 232 5.63 5.79 -5.44
N THR A 233 5.97 6.41 -4.32
CA THR A 233 7.35 6.84 -4.04
C THR A 233 8.26 5.63 -3.89
N LEU A 234 7.80 4.61 -3.15
CA LEU A 234 8.52 3.35 -2.92
C LEU A 234 8.63 2.47 -4.18
N ALA A 235 7.59 2.43 -5.02
CA ALA A 235 7.56 1.61 -6.23
C ALA A 235 8.73 1.89 -7.19
N ARG A 236 9.27 3.12 -7.17
CA ARG A 236 10.44 3.51 -7.97
C ARG A 236 11.72 2.80 -7.54
N LYS A 237 11.80 2.35 -6.28
CA LYS A 237 12.98 1.75 -5.66
C LYS A 237 12.95 0.21 -5.62
N ARG A 238 11.90 -0.44 -6.14
CA ARG A 238 11.73 -1.91 -6.16
C ARG A 238 11.91 -2.55 -4.78
N VAL A 239 11.18 -2.02 -3.80
CA VAL A 239 11.32 -2.40 -2.39
C VAL A 239 10.69 -3.76 -2.08
N THR A 240 11.25 -4.44 -1.09
CA THR A 240 10.60 -5.54 -0.36
C THR A 240 10.03 -5.02 0.95
N LEU A 241 8.87 -5.54 1.36
CA LEU A 241 8.19 -5.12 2.59
C LEU A 241 7.28 -6.19 3.18
N ASP A 242 6.89 -5.99 4.43
CA ASP A 242 5.91 -6.82 5.10
C ASP A 242 4.50 -6.48 4.58
N VAL A 243 3.98 -7.32 3.69
CA VAL A 243 2.68 -7.15 3.02
C VAL A 243 1.51 -7.07 4.01
N PRO A 244 1.44 -7.90 5.07
CA PRO A 244 0.46 -7.73 6.14
C PRO A 244 0.45 -6.33 6.76
N SER A 245 1.62 -5.76 7.12
CA SER A 245 1.70 -4.41 7.69
C SER A 245 1.19 -3.34 6.72
N LEU A 246 1.43 -3.49 5.41
CA LEU A 246 0.87 -2.60 4.39
C LEU A 246 -0.66 -2.74 4.30
N ALA A 247 -1.19 -3.97 4.30
CA ALA A 247 -2.63 -4.20 4.24
C ALA A 247 -3.33 -3.63 5.48
N TRP A 248 -2.76 -3.84 6.67
CA TRP A 248 -3.23 -3.24 7.91
C TRP A 248 -3.20 -1.72 7.87
N ALA A 249 -2.17 -1.13 7.26
CA ALA A 249 -2.12 0.31 7.05
C ALA A 249 -3.31 0.81 6.21
N TYR A 250 -3.88 0.05 5.27
CA TYR A 250 -5.06 0.49 4.52
C TYR A 250 -6.40 0.25 5.24
N LEU A 251 -6.48 -0.80 6.06
CA LEU A 251 -7.72 -1.19 6.76
C LEU A 251 -7.93 -0.45 8.07
N ASN A 252 -6.85 -0.08 8.75
CA ASN A 252 -6.93 0.62 10.03
C ASN A 252 -6.57 2.10 9.86
N ASP A 253 -7.46 2.98 10.34
CA ASP A 253 -7.20 4.43 10.35
C ASP A 253 -6.17 4.83 11.41
N ASN A 254 -5.95 3.98 12.43
CA ASN A 254 -4.90 4.21 13.42
C ASN A 254 -3.51 3.98 12.79
N GLY A 255 -2.77 5.07 12.59
CA GLY A 255 -1.42 5.04 12.04
C GLY A 255 -0.30 4.77 13.06
N GLN A 256 -0.62 4.44 14.32
CA GLN A 256 0.38 4.21 15.38
C GLN A 256 1.42 3.14 15.01
N GLU A 257 1.04 2.06 14.36
CA GLU A 257 1.99 1.01 13.95
C GLU A 257 2.97 1.51 12.90
N ILE A 258 2.50 2.33 11.95
CA ILE A 258 3.35 2.98 10.94
C ILE A 258 4.33 3.92 11.63
N ALA A 259 3.84 4.77 12.53
CA ALA A 259 4.66 5.73 13.27
C ALA A 259 5.71 5.03 14.14
N ARG A 260 5.31 3.98 14.87
CA ARG A 260 6.20 3.18 15.71
C ARG A 260 7.33 2.57 14.89
N ALA A 261 7.01 1.87 13.81
CA ALA A 261 8.03 1.25 12.96
C ALA A 261 8.95 2.29 12.29
N TYR A 262 8.39 3.45 11.93
CA TYR A 262 9.15 4.57 11.36
C TYR A 262 10.17 5.12 12.35
N TYR A 263 9.74 5.55 13.54
CA TYR A 263 10.64 6.16 14.51
C TYR A 263 11.63 5.15 15.10
N GLN A 264 11.23 3.90 15.32
CA GLN A 264 12.15 2.84 15.75
C GLN A 264 13.31 2.65 14.76
N ARG A 265 13.03 2.73 13.44
CA ARG A 265 14.09 2.62 12.43
C ARG A 265 15.04 3.81 12.47
N LEU A 266 14.49 5.02 12.63
CA LEU A 266 15.27 6.25 12.74
C LEU A 266 16.19 6.24 13.97
N ASP A 267 15.65 5.88 15.14
CA ASP A 267 16.42 5.79 16.38
C ASP A 267 17.54 4.75 16.30
N ASN A 268 17.24 3.59 15.69
CA ASN A 268 18.24 2.55 15.49
C ASN A 268 19.38 3.00 14.57
N SER A 269 19.10 3.79 13.53
CA SER A 269 20.16 4.32 12.68
C SER A 269 21.05 5.33 13.41
N THR A 270 20.47 6.20 14.24
CA THR A 270 21.24 7.17 15.04
C THR A 270 22.19 6.45 15.98
N ARG A 271 21.72 5.41 16.67
CA ARG A 271 22.54 4.58 17.57
C ARG A 271 23.67 3.85 16.85
N THR A 272 23.45 3.39 15.63
CA THR A 272 24.51 2.74 14.84
C THR A 272 25.59 3.75 14.46
N ILE A 273 25.20 4.95 14.05
CA ILE A 273 26.14 6.03 13.71
C ILE A 273 26.98 6.42 14.94
N GLU A 274 26.35 6.60 16.10
CA GLU A 274 27.06 6.92 17.36
C GLU A 274 28.07 5.84 17.76
N LYS A 275 27.73 4.56 17.57
CA LYS A 275 28.66 3.45 17.84
C LYS A 275 29.85 3.46 16.90
N GLU A 276 29.62 3.66 15.60
CA GLU A 276 30.69 3.74 14.61
C GLU A 276 31.64 4.93 14.89
N THR A 277 31.10 6.09 15.29
CA THR A 277 31.94 7.26 15.61
C THR A 277 32.70 7.14 16.93
N SER A 278 32.21 6.33 17.88
CA SER A 278 32.88 6.11 19.17
C SER A 278 34.03 5.08 19.15
N HIS A 279 34.23 4.36 18.04
CA HIS A 279 35.28 3.35 17.88
C HIS A 279 36.42 3.81 16.94
N VAL A 280 36.44 5.11 16.60
CA VAL A 280 37.51 5.79 15.85
C VAL A 280 38.25 6.70 16.81
#